data_AF-A0A1Z7YTE9-F1
#
_entry.id   AF-A0A1Z7YTE9-F1
#
_cell.length_a   1.000
_cell.length_b   1.000
_cell.length_c   1.000
_cell.angle_alpha   90.00
_cell.angle_beta   90.00
_cell.angle_gamma   90.00
#
_symmetry.space_group_name_H-M   'P 1'
#
loop_
_entity.id
_entity.type
_entity.pdbx_description
1 polymer ?
#
loop_
_entity_poly.entity_id
_entity_poly.type
_entity_poly.pdbx_seq_one_letter_code
_entity_poly.pdbx_strand_id
1 'polypeptide(L)'
;WPHRDNANEHASLSTLRMSLQRWCKKQDMPIFAPRDFRRTCKTLMGAAGISKEMRDILQQHDKSDVSTIHYDRYNYINEKRQAMDIWTTFLTDKVITKTE
;
A
#
# COMPACT_ATOMS: atom_id res chain seq x y z
N TRP A 1 -17.35 5.18 12.88
CA TRP A 1 -15.90 5.47 12.79
C TRP A 1 -15.20 4.41 13.62
N PRO A 2 -14.33 3.57 13.06
CA PRO A 2 -14.59 2.70 11.92
C PRO A 2 -15.41 1.45 12.30
N HIS A 3 -15.57 1.15 13.60
CA HIS A 3 -16.52 0.14 14.08
C HIS A 3 -17.95 0.70 14.01
N ARG A 4 -18.92 -0.15 13.63
CA ARG A 4 -20.30 0.29 13.32
C ARG A 4 -21.08 0.66 14.57
N ASP A 5 -20.90 -0.14 15.63
CA ASP A 5 -21.81 -0.17 16.77
C ASP A 5 -21.15 0.32 18.08
N ASN A 6 -19.82 0.29 18.16
CA ASN A 6 -19.05 0.72 19.33
C ASN A 6 -17.86 1.60 18.91
N ALA A 7 -17.85 2.87 19.30
CA ALA A 7 -16.79 3.82 18.94
C ALA A 7 -15.43 3.51 19.59
N ASN A 8 -15.39 2.72 20.67
CA ASN A 8 -14.17 2.37 21.40
C ASN A 8 -13.50 1.09 20.88
N GLU A 9 -14.05 0.47 19.85
CA GLU A 9 -13.51 -0.75 19.25
C GLU A 9 -12.95 -0.50 17.86
N HIS A 10 -11.97 -1.33 17.48
CA HIS A 10 -11.46 -1.32 16.12
C HIS A 10 -12.50 -1.90 15.15
N ALA A 11 -12.48 -1.46 13.89
CA ALA A 11 -13.32 -2.09 12.88
C ALA A 11 -12.97 -3.58 12.73
N SER A 12 -13.99 -4.41 12.53
CA SER A 12 -13.76 -5.77 12.03
C SER A 12 -13.08 -5.70 10.66
N LEU A 13 -12.16 -6.62 10.37
CA LEU A 13 -11.50 -6.76 9.07
C LEU A 13 -12.51 -6.83 7.90
N SER A 14 -13.66 -7.45 8.15
CA SER A 14 -14.75 -7.58 7.17
C SER A 14 -15.34 -6.23 6.76
N THR A 15 -15.30 -5.22 7.64
CA THR A 15 -15.89 -3.89 7.43
C THR A 15 -15.29 -3.19 6.22
N LEU A 16 -13.98 -3.25 6.04
CA LEU A 16 -13.28 -2.64 4.90
C LEU A 16 -13.70 -3.31 3.59
N ARG A 17 -13.72 -4.65 3.56
CA ARG A 17 -14.15 -5.43 2.39
C ARG A 17 -15.59 -5.10 2.02
N MET A 18 -16.52 -5.13 2.97
CA MET A 18 -17.93 -4.86 2.71
C MET A 18 -18.17 -3.43 2.24
N SER A 19 -17.51 -2.46 2.86
CA SER A 19 -17.62 -1.06 2.47
C SER A 19 -17.12 -0.84 1.04
N LEU A 20 -16.00 -1.46 0.68
CA LEU A 20 -15.46 -1.41 -0.67
C LEU A 20 -16.39 -2.08 -1.70
N GLN A 21 -16.95 -3.26 -1.39
CA GLN A 21 -17.90 -3.94 -2.27
C GLN A 21 -19.17 -3.12 -2.50
N ARG A 22 -19.71 -2.50 -1.45
CA ARG A 22 -20.87 -1.59 -1.56
C ARG A 22 -20.55 -0.38 -2.44
N TRP A 23 -19.36 0.20 -2.26
CA TRP A 23 -18.90 1.32 -3.09
C TRP A 23 -18.74 0.89 -4.55
N CYS A 24 -18.10 -0.24 -4.83
CA CYS A 24 -17.93 -0.75 -6.20
C CYS A 24 -19.28 -0.94 -6.89
N LYS A 25 -20.24 -1.60 -6.22
CA LYS A 25 -21.61 -1.76 -6.73
C LYS A 25 -22.29 -0.41 -6.99
N LYS A 26 -22.12 0.56 -6.10
CA LYS A 26 -22.70 1.91 -6.25
C LYS A 26 -22.09 2.67 -7.43
N GLN A 27 -20.82 2.43 -7.77
CA GLN A 27 -20.10 3.10 -8.85
C GLN A 27 -20.08 2.28 -10.16
N ASP A 28 -20.80 1.17 -10.23
CA ASP A 28 -20.73 0.20 -11.34
C ASP A 28 -19.28 -0.23 -11.68
N MET A 29 -18.44 -0.31 -10.66
CA MET A 29 -17.04 -0.69 -10.78
C MET A 29 -16.89 -2.21 -10.59
N PRO A 30 -16.01 -2.88 -11.35
CA PRO A 30 -15.65 -4.26 -11.09
C PRO A 30 -15.24 -4.47 -9.62
N ILE A 31 -15.67 -5.58 -9.02
CA ILE A 31 -15.35 -5.89 -7.63
C ILE A 31 -13.85 -6.17 -7.50
N PHE A 32 -13.20 -5.49 -6.56
CA PHE A 32 -11.84 -5.77 -6.14
C PHE A 32 -11.74 -5.82 -4.60
N ALA A 33 -10.63 -6.36 -4.09
CA ALA A 33 -10.40 -6.50 -2.65
C ALA A 33 -9.45 -5.41 -2.14
N PRO A 34 -9.50 -5.07 -0.83
CA PRO A 34 -8.58 -4.07 -0.26
C PRO A 34 -7.09 -4.40 -0.48
N ARG A 35 -6.73 -5.69 -0.55
CA ARG A 35 -5.36 -6.14 -0.84
C ARG A 35 -4.85 -5.74 -2.23
N ASP A 36 -5.76 -5.48 -3.17
CA ASP A 36 -5.41 -5.14 -4.55
C ASP A 36 -4.88 -3.70 -4.65
N PHE A 37 -5.25 -2.81 -3.73
CA PHE A 37 -4.59 -1.51 -3.58
C PHE A 37 -3.08 -1.69 -3.32
N ARG A 38 -2.71 -2.52 -2.34
CA ARG A 38 -1.31 -2.78 -2.01
C ARG A 38 -0.53 -3.37 -3.19
N ARG A 39 -1.13 -4.34 -3.90
CA ARG A 39 -0.54 -4.96 -5.11
C ARG A 39 -0.34 -3.95 -6.24
N THR A 40 -1.34 -3.11 -6.47
CA THR A 40 -1.29 -2.04 -7.48
C THR A 40 -0.20 -1.04 -7.12
N CYS A 41 -0.15 -0.55 -5.88
CA CYS A 41 0.93 0.32 -5.41
C CYS A 41 2.31 -0.33 -5.59
N LYS A 42 2.49 -1.61 -5.25
CA LYS A 42 3.78 -2.31 -5.40
C LYS A 42 4.23 -2.39 -6.86
N THR A 43 3.28 -2.61 -7.77
CA THR A 43 3.51 -2.67 -9.21
C THR A 43 3.91 -1.30 -9.73
N LEU A 44 3.14 -0.26 -9.40
CA LEU A 44 3.42 1.11 -9.81
C LEU A 44 4.71 1.67 -9.22
N MET A 45 5.06 1.33 -7.98
CA MET A 45 6.36 1.65 -7.39
C MET A 45 7.52 1.05 -8.20
N GLY A 46 7.33 -0.14 -8.80
CA GLY A 46 8.31 -0.72 -9.72
C GLY A 46 8.44 0.08 -11.01
N ALA A 47 7.32 0.52 -11.57
CA ALA A 47 7.31 1.41 -12.74
C ALA A 47 7.94 2.79 -12.43
N ALA A 48 7.84 3.26 -11.19
CA ALA A 48 8.50 4.46 -10.69
C ALA A 48 10.02 4.30 -10.49
N GLY A 49 10.59 3.10 -10.73
CA GLY A 49 12.01 2.82 -10.59
C GLY A 49 12.45 2.44 -9.17
N ILE A 50 11.53 2.21 -8.23
CA ILE A 50 11.89 1.78 -6.87
C ILE A 50 12.26 0.29 -6.88
N SER A 51 13.43 -0.03 -6.32
CA SER A 51 13.96 -1.39 -6.32
C SER A 51 13.02 -2.39 -5.63
N LYS A 52 13.21 -3.68 -5.89
CA LYS A 52 12.40 -4.71 -5.23
C LYS A 52 12.63 -4.71 -3.72
N GLU A 53 13.88 -4.62 -3.29
CA GLU A 53 14.30 -4.61 -1.89
C GLU A 53 13.63 -3.46 -1.14
N MET A 54 13.67 -2.25 -1.73
CA MET A 54 13.08 -1.07 -1.10
C MET A 54 11.55 -1.14 -1.05
N ARG A 55 10.90 -1.69 -2.09
CA ARG A 55 9.45 -1.95 -2.06
C ARG A 55 9.07 -2.95 -0.98
N ASP A 56 9.86 -4.01 -0.81
CA ASP A 56 9.63 -5.03 0.22
C ASP A 56 9.80 -4.43 1.62
N ILE A 57 10.81 -3.59 1.83
CA ILE A 57 11.03 -2.85 3.07
C ILE A 57 9.88 -1.88 3.36
N LEU A 58 9.49 -1.04 2.40
CA LEU A 58 8.40 -0.06 2.55
C LEU A 58 7.07 -0.73 2.86
N GLN A 59 6.81 -1.86 2.20
CA GLN A 59 5.57 -2.60 2.38
C GLN A 59 5.63 -3.60 3.55
N GLN A 60 6.71 -3.69 4.33
CA GLN A 60 6.85 -4.68 5.40
C GLN A 60 6.55 -6.11 4.89
N HIS A 61 7.19 -6.48 3.79
CA HIS A 61 7.11 -7.85 3.30
C HIS A 61 7.85 -8.80 4.27
N ASP A 62 7.39 -10.04 4.36
CA ASP A 62 8.01 -11.06 5.19
C ASP A 62 9.49 -11.25 4.82
N LYS A 63 10.34 -11.23 5.84
CA LYS A 63 11.77 -11.50 5.77
C LYS A 63 11.98 -13.00 5.93
N SER A 64 12.56 -13.66 4.93
CA SER A 64 12.75 -15.12 4.95
C SER A 64 14.20 -15.57 5.05
N ASP A 65 15.17 -14.67 4.83
CA ASP A 65 16.58 -15.02 4.85
C ASP A 65 17.25 -14.70 6.19
N VAL A 66 18.22 -15.54 6.57
CA VAL A 66 18.97 -15.47 7.83
C VAL A 66 19.63 -14.09 8.02
N SER A 67 20.13 -13.49 6.94
CA SER A 67 20.83 -12.21 7.03
C SER A 67 19.90 -11.08 7.41
N THR A 68 18.76 -10.98 6.72
CA THR A 68 17.76 -9.94 6.97
C THR A 68 17.07 -10.09 8.34
N ILE A 69 17.02 -11.32 8.89
CA ILE A 69 16.46 -11.62 10.20
C ILE A 69 17.46 -11.35 11.33
N HIS A 70 18.70 -11.84 11.21
CA HIS A 70 19.65 -11.86 12.34
C HIS A 70 20.70 -10.74 12.28
N TYR A 71 21.10 -10.30 11.10
CA TYR A 71 22.21 -9.35 10.94
C TYR A 71 21.75 -7.95 10.56
N ASP A 72 20.69 -7.83 9.75
CA ASP A 72 20.22 -6.52 9.29
C ASP A 72 19.43 -5.77 10.38
N ARG A 73 20.17 -4.96 11.14
CA ARG A 73 19.65 -4.04 12.15
C ARG A 73 19.45 -2.61 11.61
N TYR A 74 19.74 -2.38 10.33
CA TYR A 74 19.61 -1.06 9.74
C TYR A 74 18.12 -0.75 9.48
N ASN A 75 17.69 0.46 9.82
CA ASN A 75 16.26 0.82 9.74
C ASN A 75 15.84 1.39 8.38
N TYR A 76 16.83 1.69 7.51
CA TYR A 76 16.66 2.27 6.17
C TYR A 76 15.83 3.55 6.13
N ILE A 77 15.83 4.36 7.19
CA ILE A 77 14.92 5.52 7.26
C ILE A 77 15.21 6.55 6.16
N ASN A 78 16.47 6.73 5.77
CA ASN A 78 16.86 7.69 4.73
C ASN A 78 16.45 7.20 3.35
N GLU A 79 16.70 5.93 3.06
CA GLU A 79 16.34 5.28 1.80
C GLU A 79 14.83 5.16 1.65
N LYS A 80 14.11 4.88 2.75
CA LYS A 80 12.64 4.91 2.77
C LYS A 80 12.10 6.29 2.39
N ARG A 81 12.68 7.36 2.91
CA ARG A 81 12.27 8.74 2.56
C ARG A 81 12.51 9.01 1.08
N GLN A 82 13.72 8.73 0.57
CA GLN A 82 14.05 8.90 -0.84
C GLN A 82 13.11 8.12 -1.77
N ALA A 83 12.82 6.86 -1.43
CA ALA A 83 11.88 6.04 -2.20
C ALA A 83 10.44 6.59 -2.13
N MET A 84 10.03 7.17 -1.00
CA MET A 84 8.74 7.83 -0.89
C MET A 84 8.68 9.15 -1.66
N ASP A 85 9.78 9.89 -1.80
CA ASP A 85 9.84 11.09 -2.64
C ASP A 85 9.69 10.73 -4.13
N ILE A 86 10.37 9.66 -4.57
CA ILE A 86 10.21 9.08 -5.91
C ILE A 86 8.75 8.66 -6.13
N TRP A 87 8.17 7.93 -5.17
CA TRP A 87 6.79 7.48 -5.25
C TRP A 87 5.80 8.63 -5.32
N THR A 88 5.98 9.66 -4.50
CA THR A 88 5.10 10.83 -4.44
C THR A 88 5.14 11.59 -5.77
N THR A 89 6.34 11.81 -6.30
CA THR A 89 6.52 12.48 -7.60
C THR A 89 5.82 11.69 -8.72
N PHE A 90 6.05 10.37 -8.78
CA PHE A 90 5.41 9.50 -9.78
C PHE A 90 3.88 9.51 -9.66
N LEU A 91 3.34 9.40 -8.45
CA LEU A 91 1.90 9.35 -8.21
C LEU A 91 1.23 10.66 -8.63
N THR A 92 1.82 11.80 -8.26
CA THR A 92 1.28 13.11 -8.63
C THR A 92 1.29 13.29 -10.14
N ASP A 93 2.41 13.02 -10.81
CA ASP A 93 2.59 13.25 -12.25
C ASP A 93 1.82 12.26 -13.14
N LYS A 94 1.86 10.96 -12.81
CA LYS A 94 1.35 9.90 -13.72
C LYS A 94 -0.05 9.40 -13.39
N VAL A 95 -0.52 9.59 -12.16
CA VAL A 95 -1.81 9.02 -11.70
C VAL A 95 -2.83 10.11 -11.37
N ILE A 96 -2.43 11.16 -10.65
CA ILE A 96 -3.37 12.19 -10.18
C ILE A 96 -3.59 13.27 -11.23
N THR A 97 -2.51 13.85 -11.79
CA THR A 97 -2.61 14.93 -12.79
C THR A 97 -2.83 14.42 -14.21
N LYS A 98 -3.36 13.21 -14.39
CA LYS A 98 -3.78 12.72 -15.70
C LYS A 98 -4.96 13.58 -16.19
N THR A 99 -4.59 14.71 -16.80
CA THR A 99 -5.47 15.72 -17.37
C THR A 99 -5.51 15.42 -18.86
N GLU A 100 -6.45 14.57 -19.24
CA GLU A 100 -7.06 14.53 -20.58
C GLU A 100 -8.56 14.30 -20.39
#